data_AF-B0FZ33-F1
#
_entry.id   AF-B0FZ33-F1
#
_cell.length_a   1.000
_cell.length_b   1.000
_cell.length_c   1.000
_cell.angle_alpha   90.00
_cell.angle_beta   90.00
_cell.angle_gamma   90.00
#
_symmetry.space_group_name_H-M   'P 1'
#
loop_
_entity.id
_entity.type
_entity.pdbx_description
1 polymer ?
#
loop_
_entity_poly.entity_id
_entity_poly.type
_entity_poly.pdbx_seq_one_letter_code
_entity_poly.pdbx_strand_id
1 'polypeptide(L)'
;TIVGSYTSHRLTNIYLSTGSGSNNVIFKNLIISHNAAITGNNDIPMYIANGQNYWIDHVWFEGHSYNPNSHSDLGKLLYVGAKADFVTLSNSKFTDHLYGLILGYPNDDNEGRNYIGYPHMTITNNYFNNVYVRSPGLMRYGYFHAKNNYVTNFNLGFTIHTNATVFSEANYFGNGNEKGGMIDDYGTAQFTDIGSFPSLKAPKSPRTGWNPRSNYSYG
;
A
#
# COMPACT_ATOMS: atom_id res chain seq x y z
N THR A 1 17.90 3.53 -10.93
CA THR A 1 16.85 2.64 -11.47
C THR A 1 17.27 1.20 -11.34
N ILE A 2 16.38 0.34 -10.87
CA ILE A 2 16.51 -1.12 -10.86
C ILE A 2 15.39 -1.65 -11.74
N VAL A 3 15.75 -2.29 -12.85
CA VAL A 3 14.80 -2.81 -13.83
C VAL A 3 15.12 -4.27 -14.14
N GLY A 4 14.12 -5.14 -14.05
CA GLY A 4 14.28 -6.53 -14.42
C GLY A 4 14.25 -6.73 -15.92
N SER A 5 15.03 -7.70 -16.41
CA SER A 5 15.01 -8.12 -17.81
C SER A 5 13.86 -9.10 -18.06
N TYR A 6 13.37 -9.20 -19.30
CA TYR A 6 12.28 -10.13 -19.63
C TYR A 6 12.55 -11.58 -19.22
N THR A 7 13.80 -12.05 -19.30
CA THR A 7 14.17 -13.44 -18.99
C THR A 7 14.67 -13.65 -17.56
N SER A 8 15.10 -12.59 -16.88
CA SER A 8 15.62 -12.65 -15.51
C SER A 8 15.25 -11.39 -14.74
N HIS A 9 14.21 -11.49 -13.93
CA HIS A 9 13.66 -10.39 -13.15
C HIS A 9 13.06 -10.83 -11.80
N ARG A 10 13.36 -12.05 -11.36
CA ARG A 10 12.88 -12.59 -10.09
C ARG A 10 13.91 -12.40 -8.98
N LEU A 11 13.46 -11.85 -7.86
CA LEU A 11 14.20 -11.71 -6.62
C LEU A 11 13.48 -12.55 -5.55
N THR A 12 14.14 -13.60 -5.04
CA THR A 12 13.56 -14.49 -4.02
C THR A 12 14.34 -14.37 -2.71
N ASN A 13 13.64 -14.05 -1.62
CA ASN A 13 14.22 -13.78 -0.30
C ASN A 13 15.25 -12.62 -0.30
N ILE A 14 15.08 -11.66 -1.21
CA ILE A 14 15.90 -10.45 -1.29
C ILE A 14 15.06 -9.27 -0.82
N TYR A 15 15.65 -8.44 0.03
CA TYR A 15 14.99 -7.29 0.65
C TYR A 15 15.59 -6.01 0.09
N LEU A 16 14.71 -5.12 -0.39
CA LEU A 16 15.07 -3.81 -0.89
C LEU A 16 14.68 -2.77 0.16
N SER A 17 15.66 -2.11 0.76
CA SER A 17 15.44 -1.07 1.77
C SER A 17 16.15 0.24 1.43
N THR A 18 15.63 1.34 1.96
CA THR A 18 16.17 2.69 1.72
C THR A 18 16.97 3.20 2.92
N GLY A 19 18.15 3.76 2.65
CA GLY A 19 18.94 4.51 3.64
C GLY A 19 18.71 6.02 3.55
N SER A 20 19.36 6.79 4.42
CA SER A 20 19.22 8.26 4.47
C SER A 20 19.58 8.98 3.16
N GLY A 21 20.45 8.39 2.33
CA GLY A 21 20.83 8.95 1.03
C GLY A 21 19.93 8.56 -0.15
N SER A 22 18.95 7.66 0.06
CA SER A 22 18.11 7.14 -1.03
C SER A 22 17.15 8.21 -1.55
N ASN A 23 17.26 8.58 -2.83
CA ASN A 23 16.35 9.52 -3.50
C ASN A 23 16.29 9.21 -5.00
N ASN A 24 15.17 9.53 -5.65
CA ASN A 24 15.00 9.37 -7.10
C ASN A 24 15.27 7.93 -7.60
N VAL A 25 14.48 6.98 -7.09
CA VAL A 25 14.66 5.55 -7.38
C VAL A 25 13.45 4.97 -8.08
N ILE A 26 13.69 4.28 -9.19
CA ILE A 26 12.69 3.54 -9.95
C ILE A 26 12.93 2.04 -9.76
N PHE A 27 11.89 1.29 -9.39
CA PHE A 27 11.83 -0.17 -9.39
C PHE A 27 10.85 -0.60 -10.48
N LYS A 28 11.30 -1.37 -11.46
CA LYS A 28 10.45 -1.72 -12.60
C LYS A 28 10.61 -3.14 -13.10
N ASN A 29 9.49 -3.77 -13.49
CA ASN A 29 9.49 -5.08 -14.14
C ASN A 29 10.22 -6.14 -13.30
N LEU A 30 9.86 -6.26 -12.02
CA LEU A 30 10.46 -7.21 -11.07
C LEU A 30 9.38 -8.15 -10.54
N ILE A 31 9.76 -9.39 -10.24
CA ILE A 31 9.00 -10.27 -9.35
C ILE A 31 9.77 -10.35 -8.03
N ILE A 32 9.13 -9.98 -6.94
CA ILE A 32 9.69 -10.02 -5.59
C ILE A 32 8.87 -11.04 -4.80
N SER A 33 9.53 -12.10 -4.33
CA SER A 33 8.89 -13.19 -3.60
C SER A 33 9.67 -13.55 -2.33
N HIS A 34 9.00 -14.13 -1.35
CA HIS A 34 9.63 -14.70 -0.17
C HIS A 34 9.09 -16.09 0.17
N ASN A 35 9.88 -16.87 0.93
CA ASN A 35 9.50 -18.22 1.36
C ASN A 35 8.43 -18.17 2.46
N ALA A 36 7.49 -19.12 2.44
CA ALA A 36 6.41 -19.24 3.44
C ALA A 36 6.87 -19.45 4.89
N ALA A 37 8.12 -19.83 5.12
CA ALA A 37 8.73 -19.91 6.45
C ALA A 37 9.19 -18.54 6.98
N ILE A 38 9.21 -17.51 6.15
CA ILE A 38 9.63 -16.15 6.51
C ILE A 38 8.37 -15.34 6.84
N THR A 39 8.06 -15.28 8.13
CA THR A 39 6.76 -14.82 8.64
C THR A 39 6.88 -13.72 9.69
N GLY A 40 8.08 -13.22 9.94
CA GLY A 40 8.33 -12.22 10.96
C GLY A 40 7.62 -10.90 10.66
N ASN A 41 7.25 -10.16 11.71
CA ASN A 41 6.51 -8.91 11.55
C ASN A 41 7.26 -7.86 10.71
N ASN A 42 8.59 -7.92 10.69
CA ASN A 42 9.44 -7.00 9.92
C ASN A 42 9.94 -7.64 8.62
N ASP A 43 9.45 -8.83 8.26
CA ASP A 43 9.75 -9.45 6.99
C ASP A 43 8.90 -8.81 5.88
N ILE A 44 9.45 -7.73 5.33
CA ILE A 44 8.83 -6.94 4.26
C ILE A 44 9.83 -6.82 3.10
N PRO A 45 9.62 -7.51 1.97
CA PRO A 45 10.58 -7.56 0.87
C PRO A 45 10.94 -6.20 0.26
N MET A 46 10.05 -5.21 0.36
CA MET A 46 10.35 -3.82 0.00
C MET A 46 9.96 -2.87 1.14
N TYR A 47 10.96 -2.16 1.66
CA TYR A 47 10.86 -1.28 2.82
C TYR A 47 11.40 0.13 2.52
N ILE A 48 10.52 1.03 2.11
CA ILE A 48 10.85 2.42 1.77
C ILE A 48 10.48 3.32 2.96
N ALA A 49 11.50 3.80 3.67
CA ALA A 49 11.34 4.59 4.90
C ALA A 49 12.03 5.96 4.85
N ASN A 50 12.86 6.20 3.83
CA ASN A 50 13.72 7.38 3.75
C ASN A 50 13.68 8.03 2.36
N GLY A 51 13.90 9.34 2.33
CA GLY A 51 14.07 10.15 1.13
C GLY A 51 12.83 10.25 0.24
N GLN A 52 13.00 10.68 -1.01
CA GLN A 52 11.87 11.07 -1.84
C GLN A 52 12.00 10.65 -3.31
N ASN A 53 10.88 10.74 -4.03
CA ASN A 53 10.76 10.47 -5.46
C ASN A 53 11.01 8.99 -5.79
N TYR A 54 10.04 8.15 -5.45
CA TYR A 54 10.08 6.72 -5.73
C TYR A 54 9.02 6.34 -6.77
N TRP A 55 9.39 5.47 -7.71
CA TRP A 55 8.44 4.90 -8.66
C TRP A 55 8.56 3.38 -8.69
N ILE A 56 7.51 2.71 -8.24
CA ILE A 56 7.34 1.25 -8.27
C ILE A 56 6.36 0.95 -9.40
N ASP A 57 6.83 0.36 -10.49
CA ASP A 57 6.03 0.16 -11.70
C ASP A 57 6.15 -1.26 -12.26
N HIS A 58 5.05 -1.92 -12.61
CA HIS A 58 5.09 -3.30 -13.12
C HIS A 58 5.90 -4.25 -12.21
N VAL A 59 5.74 -4.12 -10.88
CA VAL A 59 6.36 -5.03 -9.92
C VAL A 59 5.31 -6.01 -9.43
N TRP A 60 5.63 -7.30 -9.42
CA TRP A 60 4.82 -8.33 -8.80
C TRP A 60 5.38 -8.69 -7.44
N PHE A 61 4.66 -8.34 -6.38
CA PHE A 61 4.88 -8.83 -5.03
C PHE A 61 4.12 -10.15 -4.86
N GLU A 62 4.85 -11.25 -4.99
CA GLU A 62 4.32 -12.60 -4.96
C GLU A 62 4.53 -13.21 -3.57
N GLY A 63 3.43 -13.36 -2.82
CA GLY A 63 3.44 -14.09 -1.57
C GLY A 63 3.33 -15.61 -1.77
N HIS A 64 2.62 -16.27 -0.87
CA HIS A 64 2.45 -17.70 -0.79
C HIS A 64 1.12 -18.06 -0.10
N SER A 65 0.73 -19.33 -0.11
CA SER A 65 -0.43 -19.78 0.65
C SER A 65 -0.33 -19.37 2.13
N TYR A 66 -1.44 -18.91 2.70
CA TYR A 66 -1.54 -18.47 4.09
C TYR A 66 -2.80 -19.04 4.74
N ASN A 67 -2.79 -19.16 6.07
CA ASN A 67 -3.97 -19.55 6.84
C ASN A 67 -4.55 -18.30 7.54
N PRO A 68 -5.74 -17.81 7.15
CA PRO A 68 -6.34 -16.59 7.71
C PRO A 68 -6.66 -16.67 9.21
N ASN A 69 -6.70 -17.87 9.78
CA ASN A 69 -6.99 -18.10 11.20
C ASN A 69 -5.74 -18.20 12.08
N SER A 70 -4.58 -18.50 11.49
CA SER A 70 -3.37 -18.86 12.24
C SER A 70 -2.65 -17.67 12.87
N HIS A 71 -2.83 -16.45 12.35
CA HIS A 71 -2.08 -15.23 12.70
C HIS A 71 -0.55 -15.45 12.83
N SER A 72 -0.02 -16.51 12.19
CA SER A 72 1.39 -16.91 12.32
C SER A 72 2.27 -16.29 11.24
N ASP A 73 1.66 -15.74 10.18
CA ASP A 73 2.32 -14.98 9.14
C ASP A 73 2.11 -13.48 9.35
N LEU A 74 3.09 -12.84 9.98
CA LEU A 74 3.07 -11.41 10.26
C LEU A 74 3.84 -10.61 9.22
N GLY A 75 4.38 -11.22 8.15
CA GLY A 75 5.07 -10.51 7.09
C GLY A 75 4.16 -9.51 6.36
N LYS A 76 4.74 -8.66 5.50
CA LYS A 76 3.97 -7.79 4.60
C LYS A 76 4.62 -7.78 3.23
N LEU A 77 3.87 -7.37 2.21
CA LEU A 77 4.40 -7.29 0.85
C LEU A 77 5.17 -5.98 0.60
N LEU A 78 4.70 -4.87 1.17
CA LEU A 78 5.30 -3.54 0.94
C LEU A 78 5.10 -2.61 2.13
N TYR A 79 6.17 -1.90 2.50
CA TYR A 79 6.14 -0.76 3.42
C TYR A 79 6.59 0.52 2.70
N VAL A 80 5.78 1.58 2.83
CA VAL A 80 6.15 2.95 2.45
C VAL A 80 5.73 3.88 3.56
N GLY A 81 6.68 4.46 4.30
CA GLY A 81 6.33 5.28 5.46
C GLY A 81 7.50 6.02 6.07
N ALA A 82 7.38 6.30 7.37
CA ALA A 82 8.29 7.18 8.08
C ALA A 82 8.47 8.51 7.33
N LYS A 83 9.68 8.80 6.81
CA LYS A 83 9.96 10.03 6.07
C LYS A 83 10.16 9.81 4.57
N ALA A 84 9.79 8.63 4.05
CA ALA A 84 9.67 8.44 2.62
C ALA A 84 8.56 9.34 2.07
N ASP A 85 8.80 10.01 0.94
CA ASP A 85 7.83 10.92 0.34
C ASP A 85 7.79 10.86 -1.18
N PHE A 86 6.70 11.35 -1.78
CA PHE A 86 6.48 11.39 -3.22
C PHE A 86 6.69 10.02 -3.90
N VAL A 87 5.86 9.06 -3.51
CA VAL A 87 5.93 7.68 -4.01
C VAL A 87 4.79 7.40 -4.99
N THR A 88 5.09 6.82 -6.15
CA THR A 88 4.10 6.28 -7.07
C THR A 88 4.21 4.77 -7.14
N LEU A 89 3.13 4.07 -6.83
CA LEU A 89 2.95 2.63 -7.05
C LEU A 89 1.97 2.44 -8.19
N SER A 90 2.45 1.97 -9.34
CA SER A 90 1.66 1.83 -10.56
C SER A 90 1.78 0.46 -11.23
N ASN A 91 0.70 0.03 -11.89
CA ASN A 91 0.69 -1.16 -12.77
C ASN A 91 1.27 -2.43 -12.14
N SER A 92 1.23 -2.52 -10.81
CA SER A 92 1.89 -3.56 -10.03
C SER A 92 0.89 -4.59 -9.54
N LYS A 93 1.37 -5.78 -9.20
CA LYS A 93 0.55 -6.92 -8.81
C LYS A 93 0.91 -7.39 -7.41
N PHE A 94 -0.08 -7.71 -6.59
CA PHE A 94 0.09 -8.26 -5.24
C PHE A 94 -0.74 -9.53 -5.11
N THR A 95 -0.12 -10.63 -4.71
CA THR A 95 -0.83 -11.91 -4.58
C THR A 95 -0.50 -12.70 -3.32
N ASP A 96 -1.49 -13.46 -2.87
CA ASP A 96 -1.34 -14.58 -1.94
C ASP A 96 -0.61 -14.19 -0.65
N HIS A 97 -1.21 -13.33 0.18
CA HIS A 97 -0.56 -12.97 1.46
C HIS A 97 -1.58 -12.57 2.53
N LEU A 98 -1.26 -12.79 3.81
CA LEU A 98 -2.15 -12.38 4.90
C LEU A 98 -2.24 -10.85 4.99
N TYR A 99 -1.10 -10.16 4.99
CA TYR A 99 -1.04 -8.70 5.03
C TYR A 99 -0.40 -8.12 3.77
N GLY A 100 -1.10 -7.22 3.08
CA GLY A 100 -0.61 -6.53 1.89
C GLY A 100 0.33 -5.37 2.23
N LEU A 101 -0.23 -4.16 2.20
CA LEU A 101 0.52 -2.90 2.27
C LEU A 101 0.40 -2.26 3.66
N ILE A 102 1.51 -1.75 4.17
CA ILE A 102 1.53 -0.90 5.37
C ILE A 102 2.16 0.45 5.02
N LEU A 103 1.37 1.51 5.13
CA LEU A 103 1.70 2.83 4.60
C LEU A 103 1.62 3.90 5.70
N GLY A 104 2.67 4.70 5.81
CA GLY A 104 2.87 5.64 6.91
C GLY A 104 3.67 5.06 8.07
N TYR A 105 3.96 5.90 9.08
CA TYR A 105 4.54 5.43 10.33
C TYR A 105 3.62 4.37 10.98
N PRO A 106 4.15 3.20 11.39
CA PRO A 106 3.32 2.02 11.66
C PRO A 106 2.63 2.03 13.03
N ASN A 107 3.04 2.92 13.94
CA ASN A 107 2.56 2.93 15.33
C ASN A 107 1.66 4.15 15.59
N ASP A 108 0.71 3.98 16.50
CA ASP A 108 -0.21 5.03 16.97
C ASP A 108 0.26 5.61 18.31
N ASP A 109 1.52 6.07 18.35
CA ASP A 109 2.19 6.59 19.54
C ASP A 109 2.45 8.12 19.47
N ASN A 110 3.07 8.67 20.51
CA ASN A 110 3.41 10.10 20.57
C ASN A 110 4.43 10.53 19.50
N GLU A 111 5.27 9.60 19.02
CA GLU A 111 6.26 9.85 17.96
C GLU A 111 5.59 9.97 16.59
N GLY A 112 4.42 9.34 16.40
CA GLY A 112 3.58 9.44 15.21
C GLY A 112 3.33 10.87 14.72
N ARG A 113 3.29 11.84 15.64
CA ARG A 113 3.14 13.28 15.32
C ARG A 113 4.26 13.81 14.41
N ASN A 114 5.46 13.22 14.48
CA ASN A 114 6.59 13.61 13.64
C ASN A 114 6.42 13.19 12.18
N TYR A 115 5.47 12.31 11.88
CA TYR A 115 5.26 11.73 10.55
C TYR A 115 3.97 12.21 9.88
N ILE A 116 3.20 13.09 10.54
CA ILE A 116 2.04 13.76 9.93
C ILE A 116 2.49 14.45 8.63
N GLY A 117 1.75 14.20 7.55
CA GLY A 117 2.04 14.66 6.20
C GLY A 117 2.87 13.69 5.35
N TYR A 118 3.36 12.58 5.91
CA TYR A 118 4.15 11.59 5.19
C TYR A 118 3.52 10.19 5.23
N PRO A 119 3.58 9.43 4.12
CA PRO A 119 4.04 9.81 2.79
C PRO A 119 2.95 10.52 1.97
N HIS A 120 3.35 11.26 0.94
CA HIS A 120 2.54 11.52 -0.24
C HIS A 120 2.69 10.35 -1.22
N MET A 121 1.60 9.61 -1.43
CA MET A 121 1.65 8.41 -2.26
C MET A 121 0.48 8.34 -3.25
N THR A 122 0.81 8.05 -4.51
CA THR A 122 -0.16 7.66 -5.54
C THR A 122 -0.13 6.15 -5.73
N ILE A 123 -1.28 5.51 -5.69
CA ILE A 123 -1.48 4.07 -5.85
C ILE A 123 -2.46 3.89 -7.00
N THR A 124 -1.98 3.46 -8.16
CA THR A 124 -2.82 3.45 -9.36
C THR A 124 -2.64 2.28 -10.29
N ASN A 125 -3.74 1.81 -10.90
CA ASN A 125 -3.69 0.72 -11.90
C ASN A 125 -3.08 -0.59 -11.37
N ASN A 126 -3.11 -0.83 -10.06
CA ASN A 126 -2.56 -2.04 -9.47
C ASN A 126 -3.62 -3.14 -9.38
N TYR A 127 -3.16 -4.39 -9.36
CA TYR A 127 -3.98 -5.59 -9.21
C TYR A 127 -3.66 -6.31 -7.90
N PHE A 128 -4.62 -6.36 -6.99
CA PHE A 128 -4.52 -7.07 -5.72
C PHE A 128 -5.44 -8.29 -5.77
N ASN A 129 -4.87 -9.49 -5.63
CA ASN A 129 -5.63 -10.73 -5.71
C ASN A 129 -5.23 -11.71 -4.62
N ASN A 130 -6.20 -12.20 -3.86
CA ASN A 130 -5.95 -13.13 -2.76
C ASN A 130 -4.98 -12.56 -1.70
N VAL A 131 -5.11 -11.26 -1.42
CA VAL A 131 -4.44 -10.61 -0.29
C VAL A 131 -5.49 -10.36 0.78
N TYR A 132 -5.35 -11.03 1.93
CA TYR A 132 -6.45 -11.14 2.89
C TYR A 132 -6.86 -9.79 3.47
N VAL A 133 -5.90 -8.98 3.90
CA VAL A 133 -6.16 -7.62 4.40
C VAL A 133 -5.14 -6.60 3.86
N ARG A 134 -5.52 -5.31 3.87
CA ARG A 134 -4.66 -4.16 3.54
C ARG A 134 -4.28 -4.11 2.06
N SER A 135 -5.28 -4.12 1.20
CA SER A 135 -5.17 -3.96 -0.25
C SER A 135 -6.30 -3.06 -0.75
N PRO A 136 -6.08 -1.76 -0.99
CA PRO A 136 -4.79 -1.17 -1.36
C PRO A 136 -3.90 -0.67 -0.21
N GLY A 137 -4.27 -0.87 1.06
CA GLY A 137 -3.31 -0.71 2.17
C GLY A 137 -3.91 -0.31 3.51
N LEU A 138 -3.10 -0.46 4.56
CA LEU A 138 -3.27 0.25 5.81
C LEU A 138 -2.58 1.60 5.72
N MET A 139 -3.30 2.68 6.00
CA MET A 139 -2.87 4.06 5.78
C MET A 139 -2.88 4.84 7.09
N ARG A 140 -1.74 5.46 7.41
CA ARG A 140 -1.55 6.39 8.54
C ARG A 140 -0.76 7.61 8.11
N TYR A 141 -1.01 8.73 8.77
CA TYR A 141 -0.27 10.00 8.79
C TYR A 141 -0.10 10.76 7.46
N GLY A 142 -0.15 10.09 6.31
CA GLY A 142 0.16 10.64 5.00
C GLY A 142 -1.06 10.98 4.15
N TYR A 143 -0.76 11.35 2.90
CA TYR A 143 -1.71 11.66 1.85
C TYR A 143 -1.69 10.56 0.79
N PHE A 144 -2.83 9.89 0.60
CA PHE A 144 -2.93 8.72 -0.26
C PHE A 144 -3.95 8.94 -1.36
N HIS A 145 -3.47 8.93 -2.60
CA HIS A 145 -4.30 8.95 -3.79
C HIS A 145 -4.39 7.54 -4.36
N ALA A 146 -5.51 6.86 -4.13
CA ALA A 146 -5.72 5.50 -4.62
C ALA A 146 -6.73 5.52 -5.78
N LYS A 147 -6.29 5.26 -7.01
CA LYS A 147 -7.20 5.31 -8.18
C LYS A 147 -7.07 4.15 -9.17
N ASN A 148 -8.18 3.74 -9.76
CA ASN A 148 -8.20 2.70 -10.82
C ASN A 148 -7.49 1.39 -10.42
N ASN A 149 -7.47 1.04 -9.14
CA ASN A 149 -6.94 -0.26 -8.70
C ASN A 149 -8.04 -1.32 -8.77
N TYR A 150 -7.64 -2.56 -9.04
CA TYR A 150 -8.54 -3.71 -8.97
C TYR A 150 -8.16 -4.59 -7.79
N VAL A 151 -9.09 -4.74 -6.82
CA VAL A 151 -8.95 -5.57 -5.63
C VAL A 151 -9.95 -6.72 -5.70
N THR A 152 -9.50 -7.96 -5.53
CA THR A 152 -10.36 -9.14 -5.58
C THR A 152 -9.83 -10.28 -4.70
N ASN A 153 -10.72 -11.19 -4.31
CA ASN A 153 -10.47 -12.28 -3.38
C ASN A 153 -9.84 -11.80 -2.05
N PHE A 154 -10.49 -10.84 -1.38
CA PHE A 154 -9.98 -10.22 -0.16
C PHE A 154 -10.96 -10.39 1.02
N ASN A 155 -10.51 -10.06 2.23
CA ASN A 155 -11.36 -9.91 3.42
C ASN A 155 -11.46 -8.44 3.85
N LEU A 156 -10.35 -7.69 3.88
CA LEU A 156 -10.35 -6.25 4.09
C LEU A 156 -9.56 -5.49 3.02
N GLY A 157 -10.19 -4.48 2.43
CA GLY A 157 -9.63 -3.64 1.37
C GLY A 157 -8.75 -2.51 1.93
N PHE A 158 -9.27 -1.28 1.88
CA PHE A 158 -8.67 -0.13 2.55
C PHE A 158 -8.71 -0.32 4.07
N THR A 159 -7.65 0.04 4.78
CA THR A 159 -7.68 0.29 6.22
C THR A 159 -7.22 1.73 6.45
N ILE A 160 -8.13 2.61 6.85
CA ILE A 160 -7.83 4.03 7.06
C ILE A 160 -7.75 4.33 8.56
N HIS A 161 -6.65 4.95 8.97
CA HIS A 161 -6.32 5.13 10.38
C HIS A 161 -5.66 6.50 10.62
N THR A 162 -4.85 6.58 11.66
CA THR A 162 -4.48 7.82 12.36
C THR A 162 -3.92 8.86 11.41
N ASN A 163 -4.58 10.02 11.32
CA ASN A 163 -4.17 11.17 10.53
C ASN A 163 -3.92 10.86 9.04
N ALA A 164 -4.49 9.78 8.49
CA ALA A 164 -4.43 9.55 7.05
C ALA A 164 -5.42 10.46 6.33
N THR A 165 -5.01 11.02 5.21
CA THR A 165 -5.89 11.72 4.26
C THR A 165 -5.94 10.91 2.98
N VAL A 166 -7.11 10.34 2.66
CA VAL A 166 -7.25 9.40 1.54
C VAL A 166 -8.26 9.93 0.53
N PHE A 167 -7.83 9.99 -0.72
CA PHE A 167 -8.66 10.28 -1.87
C PHE A 167 -8.69 9.05 -2.78
N SER A 168 -9.85 8.39 -2.83
CA SER A 168 -10.11 7.18 -3.60
C SER A 168 -10.90 7.55 -4.87
N GLU A 169 -10.47 7.05 -6.03
CA GLU A 169 -11.17 7.31 -7.30
C GLU A 169 -11.25 6.05 -8.17
N ALA A 170 -12.45 5.69 -8.61
CA ALA A 170 -12.67 4.66 -9.62
C ALA A 170 -11.94 3.31 -9.36
N ASN A 171 -11.81 2.91 -8.09
CA ASN A 171 -11.30 1.58 -7.74
C ASN A 171 -12.40 0.54 -7.96
N TYR A 172 -12.02 -0.69 -8.30
CA TYR A 172 -12.95 -1.80 -8.47
C TYR A 172 -12.67 -2.89 -7.44
N PHE A 173 -13.71 -3.30 -6.71
CA PHE A 173 -13.69 -4.37 -5.71
C PHE A 173 -14.50 -5.54 -6.24
N GLY A 174 -13.81 -6.58 -6.72
CA GLY A 174 -14.40 -7.82 -7.21
C GLY A 174 -14.80 -8.76 -6.07
N ASN A 175 -14.59 -10.06 -6.28
CA ASN A 175 -14.90 -11.10 -5.29
C ASN A 175 -14.35 -10.76 -3.90
N GLY A 176 -15.10 -11.05 -2.85
CA GLY A 176 -14.82 -10.64 -1.48
C GLY A 176 -15.56 -9.37 -1.07
N ASN A 177 -16.05 -8.56 -2.03
CA ASN A 177 -16.85 -7.36 -1.71
C ASN A 177 -18.15 -7.71 -0.97
N GLU A 178 -18.71 -8.90 -1.21
CA GLU A 178 -19.95 -9.37 -0.61
C GLU A 178 -19.87 -9.50 0.93
N LYS A 179 -18.65 -9.51 1.48
CA LYS A 179 -18.38 -9.54 2.93
C LYS A 179 -18.44 -8.15 3.59
N GLY A 180 -18.57 -7.08 2.80
CA GLY A 180 -18.63 -5.70 3.29
C GLY A 180 -17.30 -5.11 3.74
N GLY A 181 -16.18 -5.83 3.58
CA GLY A 181 -14.87 -5.44 4.09
C GLY A 181 -14.07 -4.47 3.22
N MET A 182 -14.68 -3.75 2.27
CA MET A 182 -13.92 -2.88 1.34
C MET A 182 -13.18 -1.74 2.03
N ILE A 183 -13.70 -1.28 3.18
CA ILE A 183 -13.09 -0.23 3.99
C ILE A 183 -13.22 -0.55 5.49
N ASP A 184 -12.08 -0.58 6.17
CA ASP A 184 -11.97 -0.62 7.62
C ASP A 184 -11.62 0.79 8.11
N ASP A 185 -12.61 1.44 8.74
CA ASP A 185 -12.57 2.85 9.13
C ASP A 185 -12.46 3.00 10.65
N TYR A 186 -11.35 3.57 11.11
CA TYR A 186 -11.08 3.81 12.53
C TYR A 186 -11.66 5.14 13.05
N GLY A 187 -12.16 6.02 12.18
CA GLY A 187 -12.67 7.34 12.55
C GLY A 187 -11.60 8.38 12.90
N THR A 188 -10.33 8.06 12.64
CA THR A 188 -9.17 8.92 12.91
C THR A 188 -8.48 9.42 11.63
N ALA A 189 -9.12 9.21 10.47
CA ALA A 189 -8.64 9.59 9.15
C ALA A 189 -9.55 10.67 8.54
N GLN A 190 -9.25 11.06 7.30
CA GLN A 190 -10.19 11.73 6.40
C GLN A 190 -10.25 10.94 5.09
N PHE A 191 -11.45 10.76 4.53
CA PHE A 191 -11.64 9.91 3.37
C PHE A 191 -12.66 10.48 2.39
N THR A 192 -12.38 10.42 1.09
CA THR A 192 -13.38 10.67 0.06
C THR A 192 -13.20 9.67 -1.07
N ASP A 193 -14.31 9.14 -1.56
CA ASP A 193 -14.37 8.26 -2.72
C ASP A 193 -15.19 8.89 -3.85
N ILE A 194 -14.73 8.74 -5.09
CA ILE A 194 -15.45 9.14 -6.30
C ILE A 194 -15.42 7.99 -7.31
N GLY A 195 -16.57 7.39 -7.59
CA GLY A 195 -16.75 6.49 -8.72
C GLY A 195 -16.17 5.08 -8.56
N SER A 196 -15.77 4.66 -7.36
CA SER A 196 -15.42 3.25 -7.13
C SER A 196 -16.64 2.34 -7.22
N PHE A 197 -16.40 1.06 -7.54
CA PHE A 197 -17.44 0.03 -7.61
C PHE A 197 -17.07 -1.22 -6.80
N PRO A 198 -17.93 -1.69 -5.88
CA PRO A 198 -19.07 -0.95 -5.31
C PRO A 198 -18.62 0.38 -4.68
N SER A 199 -19.55 1.33 -4.54
CA SER A 199 -19.22 2.65 -3.99
C SER A 199 -18.74 2.54 -2.54
N LEU A 200 -17.64 3.23 -2.23
CA LEU A 200 -17.07 3.23 -0.88
C LEU A 200 -17.66 4.35 -0.02
N LYS A 201 -17.83 4.07 1.28
CA LYS A 201 -18.20 5.06 2.28
C LYS A 201 -17.39 4.81 3.55
N ALA A 202 -16.74 5.85 4.08
CA ALA A 202 -16.13 5.85 5.41
C ALA A 202 -17.17 6.39 6.41
N PRO A 203 -17.79 5.55 7.25
CA PRO A 203 -18.89 5.97 8.12
C PRO A 203 -18.44 6.80 9.34
N LYS A 204 -17.17 6.69 9.75
CA LYS A 204 -16.64 7.36 10.95
C LYS A 204 -15.73 8.53 10.58
N SER A 205 -14.87 8.37 9.58
CA SER A 205 -13.92 9.40 9.16
C SER A 205 -14.61 10.48 8.33
N PRO A 206 -14.38 11.79 8.60
CA PRO A 206 -14.95 12.87 7.82
C PRO A 206 -14.45 12.88 6.37
N ARG A 207 -15.19 13.57 5.50
CA ARG A 207 -14.74 13.83 4.13
C ARG A 207 -13.51 14.72 4.11
N THR A 208 -12.55 14.43 3.24
CA THR A 208 -11.45 15.33 2.95
C THR A 208 -11.80 16.26 1.79
N GLY A 209 -11.39 17.53 1.88
CA GLY A 209 -11.39 18.47 0.76
C GLY A 209 -10.10 18.39 -0.07
N TRP A 210 -9.14 17.59 0.36
CA TRP A 210 -7.88 17.39 -0.35
C TRP A 210 -8.14 16.72 -1.71
N ASN A 211 -7.50 17.25 -2.74
CA ASN A 211 -7.41 16.64 -4.06
C ASN A 211 -5.93 16.49 -4.41
N PRO A 212 -5.48 15.35 -4.96
CA PRO A 212 -4.09 15.12 -5.33
C PRO A 212 -3.41 16.25 -6.12
N ARG A 213 -4.16 16.97 -6.97
CA ARG A 213 -3.67 18.14 -7.71
C ARG A 213 -3.05 19.23 -6.82
N SER A 214 -3.42 19.32 -5.54
CA SER A 214 -2.89 20.31 -4.61
C SER A 214 -1.46 20.00 -4.13
N ASN A 215 -1.02 18.74 -4.17
CA ASN A 215 0.29 18.33 -3.63
C ASN A 215 1.33 18.07 -4.71
N TYR A 216 0.92 17.97 -5.97
CA TYR A 216 1.81 17.77 -7.11
C TYR A 216 1.80 19.02 -8.00
N SER A 217 2.37 20.12 -7.52
CA SER A 217 2.74 21.23 -8.40
C SER A 217 4.01 20.83 -9.15
N TYR A 218 3.87 20.43 -10.42
CA TYR A 218 5.00 20.42 -11.34
C TYR A 218 5.30 21.90 -11.64
N GLY A 219 6.22 22.50 -10.87
CA GLY A 219 6.70 23.86 -11.10
C GLY A 219 7.50 23.98 -12.39
#